data_AF-A0A7J7IMD7-F1
#
_entry.id   AF-A0A7J7IMD7-F1
#
_cell.length_a   1.000
_cell.length_b   1.000
_cell.length_c   1.000
_cell.angle_alpha   90.00
_cell.angle_beta   90.00
_cell.angle_gamma   90.00
#
_symmetry.space_group_name_H-M   'P 1'
#
loop_
_entity.id
_entity.type
_entity.pdbx_description
1 polymer ?
#
loop_
_entity_poly.entity_id
_entity_poly.type
_entity_poly.pdbx_seq_one_letter_code
_entity_poly.pdbx_strand_id
1 'polypeptide(L)'
;MDTTASYHVLLAVLSIETFLFFAVIAQTAAQEPLAHAQIARYFGLAFLSEAIAALAVSVLPLLKGSLFLLDLFSLVANVAIWLGAIVAIIGAAFVVFPEESKREARVALVLLLAFVFAFGAVRLYEALDVTPPTLAFWSANALRLSIATSQGAMAGVSAACLLRALARTKMRGRNGASVLLFGTLVCFLGSLIWTWLLGKCEASGVDKDSLSCPLPLAFDHNALYCLFLIAGNILSAEGVLRLMAVGDGAMNYAEIP
;
A
#
# COMPACT_ATOMS: atom_id res chain seq x y z
N MET A 1 14.33 7.72 19.67
CA MET A 1 14.18 6.35 19.13
C MET A 1 15.15 6.17 17.98
N ASP A 2 16.19 5.37 18.14
CA ASP A 2 17.02 4.94 17.01
C ASP A 2 16.26 3.88 16.22
N THR A 3 15.74 4.29 15.07
CA THR A 3 15.33 3.37 13.99
C THR A 3 16.53 2.49 13.66
N THR A 4 16.34 1.17 13.62
CA THR A 4 17.46 0.26 13.39
C THR A 4 18.00 0.43 11.97
N ALA A 5 19.30 0.20 11.76
CA ALA A 5 19.89 0.23 10.41
C ALA A 5 19.16 -0.71 9.43
N SER A 6 18.63 -1.84 9.93
CA SER A 6 17.82 -2.79 9.17
C SER A 6 16.54 -2.17 8.59
N TYR A 7 15.86 -1.30 9.34
CA TYR A 7 14.64 -0.64 8.85
C TYR A 7 14.92 0.27 7.65
N HIS A 8 15.96 1.09 7.71
CA HIS A 8 16.34 1.99 6.61
C HIS A 8 16.83 1.24 5.37
N VAL A 9 17.58 0.15 5.57
CA VAL A 9 17.99 -0.72 4.47
C VAL A 9 16.76 -1.35 3.80
N LEU A 10 15.80 -1.86 4.58
CA LEU A 10 14.58 -2.44 4.03
C LEU A 10 13.68 -1.42 3.34
N LEU A 11 13.62 -0.17 3.82
CA LEU A 11 12.94 0.92 3.10
C LEU A 11 13.61 1.25 1.77
N ALA A 12 14.94 1.25 1.71
CA ALA A 12 15.67 1.45 0.47
C ALA A 12 15.42 0.29 -0.51
N VAL A 13 15.42 -0.97 -0.03
CA VAL A 13 15.06 -2.15 -0.83
C VAL A 13 13.64 -2.05 -1.34
N LEU A 14 12.67 -1.72 -0.47
CA LEU A 14 11.28 -1.51 -0.83
C LEU A 14 11.13 -0.43 -1.91
N SER A 15 11.86 0.68 -1.78
CA SER A 15 11.86 1.76 -2.78
C SER A 15 12.36 1.29 -4.14
N ILE A 16 13.49 0.58 -4.17
CA ILE A 16 14.07 0.04 -5.41
C ILE A 16 13.10 -0.96 -6.04
N GLU A 17 12.57 -1.88 -5.25
CA GLU A 17 11.66 -2.92 -5.72
C GLU A 17 10.37 -2.33 -6.32
N THR A 18 9.72 -1.42 -5.59
CA THR A 18 8.49 -0.76 -6.06
C THR A 18 8.73 0.08 -7.31
N PHE A 19 9.90 0.75 -7.41
CA PHE A 19 10.30 1.43 -8.62
C PHE A 19 10.48 0.47 -9.81
N LEU A 20 11.08 -0.70 -9.59
CA LEU A 20 11.22 -1.73 -10.61
C LEU A 20 9.85 -2.28 -11.06
N PHE A 21 8.90 -2.49 -10.14
CA PHE A 21 7.54 -2.88 -10.52
C PHE A 21 6.84 -1.82 -11.37
N PHE A 22 6.97 -0.54 -11.00
CA PHE A 22 6.50 0.55 -11.85
C PHE A 22 7.12 0.50 -13.25
N ALA A 23 8.45 0.34 -13.34
CA ALA A 23 9.16 0.29 -14.61
C ALA A 23 8.70 -0.89 -15.48
N VAL A 24 8.56 -2.09 -14.89
CA VAL A 24 8.06 -3.28 -15.59
C VAL A 24 6.62 -3.07 -16.08
N ILE A 25 5.72 -2.56 -15.22
CA ILE A 25 4.33 -2.25 -15.60
C ILE A 25 4.28 -1.24 -16.75
N ALA A 26 5.06 -0.16 -16.66
CA ALA A 26 5.12 0.88 -17.69
C ALA A 26 5.67 0.32 -19.01
N GLN A 27 6.72 -0.50 -18.96
CA GLN A 27 7.31 -1.14 -20.12
C GLN A 27 6.33 -2.12 -20.77
N THR A 28 5.67 -2.99 -19.99
CA THR A 28 4.67 -3.94 -20.51
C THR A 28 3.53 -3.19 -21.19
N ALA A 29 3.04 -2.10 -20.61
CA ALA A 29 1.99 -1.29 -21.23
C ALA A 29 2.42 -0.61 -22.54
N ALA A 30 3.69 -0.27 -22.69
CA ALA A 30 4.22 0.32 -23.93
C ALA A 30 4.45 -0.73 -25.03
N GLN A 31 4.79 -1.97 -24.65
CA GLN A 31 5.13 -3.05 -25.58
C GLN A 31 3.92 -3.90 -25.99
N GLU A 32 2.91 -4.03 -25.12
CA GLU A 32 1.73 -4.83 -25.39
C GLU A 32 0.52 -3.96 -25.80
N PRO A 33 0.14 -3.93 -27.09
CA PRO A 33 -0.92 -3.05 -27.59
C PRO A 33 -2.33 -3.39 -27.09
N LEU A 34 -2.50 -4.55 -26.44
CA LEU A 34 -3.75 -5.03 -25.87
C LEU A 34 -3.78 -5.00 -24.34
N ALA A 35 -2.69 -4.57 -23.69
CA ALA A 35 -2.65 -4.47 -22.24
C ALA A 35 -3.68 -3.43 -21.75
N HIS A 36 -4.32 -3.72 -20.62
CA HIS A 36 -5.31 -2.82 -20.04
C HIS A 36 -4.66 -1.52 -19.54
N ALA A 37 -4.55 -0.52 -20.42
CA ALA A 37 -3.76 0.70 -20.22
C ALA A 37 -4.11 1.46 -18.93
N GLN A 38 -5.37 1.43 -18.52
CA GLN A 38 -5.81 2.07 -17.27
C GLN A 38 -5.26 1.38 -16.02
N ILE A 39 -5.28 0.04 -15.96
CA ILE A 39 -4.71 -0.72 -14.82
C ILE A 39 -3.22 -0.41 -14.71
N ALA A 40 -2.50 -0.46 -15.83
CA ALA A 40 -1.08 -0.12 -15.87
C ALA A 40 -0.79 1.30 -15.38
N ARG A 41 -1.59 2.29 -15.84
CA ARG A 41 -1.44 3.69 -15.44
C ARG A 41 -1.64 3.88 -13.93
N TYR A 42 -2.75 3.41 -13.38
CA TYR A 42 -3.11 3.71 -11.99
C TYR A 42 -2.28 2.91 -10.99
N PHE A 43 -2.07 1.61 -11.23
CA PHE A 43 -1.21 0.81 -10.34
C PHE A 43 0.27 1.13 -10.54
N GLY A 44 0.71 1.45 -11.76
CA GLY A 44 2.06 1.96 -11.98
C GLY A 44 2.33 3.25 -11.19
N LEU A 45 1.39 4.22 -11.21
CA LEU A 45 1.49 5.42 -10.38
C LEU A 45 1.43 5.11 -8.88
N ALA A 46 0.68 4.09 -8.45
CA ALA A 46 0.65 3.66 -7.05
C ALA A 46 2.03 3.18 -6.60
N PHE A 47 2.65 2.27 -7.35
CA PHE A 47 4.00 1.75 -7.08
C PHE A 47 5.07 2.85 -7.13
N LEU A 48 4.99 3.77 -8.10
CA LEU A 48 5.91 4.92 -8.15
C LEU A 48 5.77 5.82 -6.92
N SER A 49 4.54 6.07 -6.48
CA SER A 49 4.29 6.91 -5.31
C SER A 49 4.80 6.23 -4.03
N GLU A 50 4.62 4.92 -3.89
CA GLU A 50 5.20 4.15 -2.79
C GLU A 50 6.74 4.16 -2.82
N ALA A 51 7.35 4.02 -4.00
CA ALA A 51 8.80 4.09 -4.18
C ALA A 51 9.37 5.43 -3.70
N ILE A 52 8.71 6.53 -4.06
CA ILE A 52 9.09 7.89 -3.63
C ILE A 52 8.93 8.04 -2.11
N ALA A 53 7.82 7.54 -1.55
CA ALA A 53 7.59 7.60 -0.11
C ALA A 53 8.66 6.82 0.67
N ALA A 54 8.93 5.58 0.27
CA ALA A 54 9.93 4.72 0.88
C ALA A 54 11.35 5.33 0.77
N LEU A 55 11.70 5.88 -0.39
CA LEU A 55 12.97 6.59 -0.58
C LEU A 55 13.08 7.78 0.37
N ALA A 56 12.04 8.61 0.42
CA ALA A 56 12.04 9.82 1.22
C ALA A 56 12.22 9.52 2.72
N VAL A 57 11.60 8.45 3.22
CA VAL A 57 11.78 8.00 4.61
C VAL A 57 13.16 7.38 4.83
N SER A 58 13.67 6.59 3.88
CA SER A 58 14.96 5.89 4.00
C SER A 58 16.17 6.82 4.16
N VAL A 59 16.10 8.04 3.60
CA VAL A 59 17.22 9.00 3.63
C VAL A 59 17.17 9.94 4.84
N LEU A 60 16.09 9.92 5.65
CA LEU A 60 15.96 10.78 6.84
C LEU A 60 17.16 10.73 7.79
N PRO A 61 17.81 9.57 8.05
CA PRO A 61 18.99 9.52 8.92
C PRO A 61 20.18 10.33 8.38
N LEU A 62 20.30 10.46 7.05
CA LEU A 62 21.37 11.21 6.39
C LEU A 62 21.15 12.72 6.47
N LEU A 63 19.92 13.15 6.80
CA LEU A 63 19.49 14.55 6.84
C LEU A 63 19.52 15.17 8.24
N LYS A 64 20.01 14.44 9.26
CA LYS A 64 20.00 14.83 10.69
C LYS A 64 20.67 16.18 11.05
N GLY A 65 21.25 16.90 10.08
CA GLY A 65 21.83 18.24 10.25
C GLY A 65 20.99 19.41 9.72
N SER A 66 19.83 19.18 9.09
CA SER A 66 19.00 20.25 8.52
C SER A 66 17.52 20.01 8.76
N LEU A 67 16.92 20.79 9.66
CA LEU A 67 15.48 20.77 9.96
C LEU A 67 14.63 20.98 8.71
N PHE A 68 15.05 21.91 7.84
CA PHE A 68 14.36 22.17 6.57
C PHE A 68 14.30 20.94 5.66
N LEU A 69 15.42 20.22 5.51
CA LEU A 69 15.45 19.01 4.66
C LEU A 69 14.62 17.88 5.27
N LEU A 70 14.62 17.74 6.59
CA LEU A 70 13.81 16.75 7.29
C LEU A 70 12.30 17.00 7.11
N ASP A 71 11.86 18.25 7.23
CA ASP A 71 10.46 18.63 7.02
C ASP A 71 10.03 18.44 5.56
N LEU A 72 10.90 18.82 4.61
CA LEU A 72 10.64 18.65 3.19
C LEU A 72 10.46 17.18 2.81
N PHE A 73 11.38 16.31 3.24
CA PHE A 73 11.30 14.87 2.92
C PHE A 73 10.13 14.19 3.64
N SER A 74 9.79 14.64 4.84
CA SER A 74 8.58 14.19 5.55
C SER A 74 7.30 14.59 4.81
N LEU A 75 7.24 15.80 4.26
CA LEU A 75 6.12 16.26 3.43
C LEU A 75 6.02 15.45 2.14
N VAL A 76 7.14 15.23 1.45
CA VAL A 76 7.19 14.41 0.23
C VAL A 76 6.67 13.01 0.50
N ALA A 77 7.09 12.36 1.59
CA ALA A 77 6.63 11.04 1.96
C ALA A 77 5.10 11.00 2.19
N ASN A 78 4.55 11.96 2.95
CA ASN A 78 3.10 12.02 3.21
C ASN A 78 2.29 12.24 1.92
N VAL A 79 2.70 13.20 1.08
CA VAL A 79 2.03 13.48 -0.18
C VAL A 79 2.06 12.27 -1.10
N ALA A 80 3.20 11.58 -1.18
CA ALA A 80 3.35 10.39 -1.99
C ALA A 80 2.47 9.23 -1.49
N ILE A 81 2.36 9.02 -0.17
CA ILE A 81 1.45 8.01 0.40
C ILE A 81 0.00 8.30 0.04
N TRP A 82 -0.45 9.55 0.20
CA TRP A 82 -1.83 9.93 -0.09
C TRP A 82 -2.14 9.84 -1.59
N LEU A 83 -1.21 10.29 -2.42
CA LEU A 83 -1.33 10.16 -3.87
C LEU A 83 -1.41 8.69 -4.28
N GLY A 84 -0.52 7.85 -3.73
CA GLY A 84 -0.50 6.40 -3.95
C GLY A 84 -1.83 5.74 -3.58
N ALA A 85 -2.38 6.09 -2.42
CA ALA A 85 -3.69 5.61 -1.97
C ALA A 85 -4.81 6.02 -2.93
N ILE A 86 -4.85 7.29 -3.35
CA ILE A 86 -5.87 7.81 -4.28
C ILE A 86 -5.80 7.06 -5.62
N VAL A 87 -4.62 6.94 -6.22
CA VAL A 87 -4.49 6.27 -7.52
C VAL A 87 -4.74 4.76 -7.42
N ALA A 88 -4.41 4.12 -6.31
CA ALA A 88 -4.74 2.70 -6.07
C ALA A 88 -6.26 2.49 -5.97
N ILE A 89 -7.00 3.39 -5.30
CA ILE A 89 -8.46 3.33 -5.22
C ILE A 89 -9.09 3.53 -6.61
N ILE A 90 -8.57 4.46 -7.40
CA ILE A 90 -9.04 4.65 -8.79
C ILE A 90 -8.73 3.41 -9.63
N GLY A 91 -7.52 2.84 -9.50
CA GLY A 91 -7.09 1.61 -10.17
C GLY A 91 -7.99 0.41 -9.82
N ALA A 92 -8.36 0.26 -8.55
CA ALA A 92 -9.24 -0.79 -8.06
C ALA A 92 -10.61 -0.80 -8.78
N ALA A 93 -11.15 0.36 -9.16
CA ALA A 93 -12.40 0.42 -9.89
C ALA A 93 -12.34 -0.26 -11.27
N PHE A 94 -11.18 -0.20 -11.94
CA PHE A 94 -10.95 -0.90 -13.21
C PHE A 94 -10.76 -2.41 -13.04
N VAL A 95 -10.30 -2.87 -11.88
CA VAL A 95 -10.19 -4.30 -11.57
C VAL A 95 -11.57 -4.95 -11.50
N VAL A 96 -12.53 -4.32 -10.82
CA VAL A 96 -13.87 -4.90 -10.65
C VAL A 96 -14.69 -4.82 -11.93
N PHE A 97 -14.61 -3.69 -12.64
CA PHE A 97 -15.57 -3.33 -13.67
C PHE A 97 -14.86 -2.83 -14.94
N PRO A 98 -14.39 -3.74 -15.80
CA PRO A 98 -13.72 -3.39 -17.05
C PRO A 98 -14.69 -2.78 -18.07
N GLU A 99 -15.99 -3.05 -17.96
CA GLU A 99 -17.01 -2.49 -18.86
C GLU A 99 -17.44 -1.06 -18.46
N GLU A 100 -17.40 -0.13 -19.41
CA GLU A 100 -17.70 1.29 -19.18
C GLU A 100 -19.15 1.59 -18.76
N SER A 101 -20.11 0.74 -19.14
CA SER A 101 -21.56 1.06 -19.14
C SER A 101 -22.21 1.31 -17.77
N LYS A 102 -21.51 1.13 -16.65
CA LYS A 102 -21.99 1.45 -15.28
C LYS A 102 -20.88 1.97 -14.35
N ARG A 103 -19.78 2.49 -14.92
CA ARG A 103 -18.53 2.79 -14.22
C ARG A 103 -18.69 3.80 -13.08
N GLU A 104 -19.50 4.84 -13.23
CA GLU A 104 -19.61 5.94 -12.24
C GLU A 104 -20.18 5.49 -10.89
N ALA A 105 -21.34 4.81 -10.89
CA ALA A 105 -21.95 4.28 -9.66
C ALA A 105 -21.06 3.25 -8.94
N ARG A 106 -20.17 2.61 -9.70
CA ARG A 106 -19.31 1.52 -9.25
C ARG A 106 -17.95 2.01 -8.72
N VAL A 107 -17.37 3.02 -9.37
CA VAL A 107 -16.26 3.81 -8.82
C VAL A 107 -16.70 4.47 -7.51
N ALA A 108 -17.92 5.03 -7.47
CA ALA A 108 -18.50 5.59 -6.27
C ALA A 108 -18.61 4.55 -5.13
N LEU A 109 -18.94 3.29 -5.44
CA LEU A 109 -18.97 2.21 -4.45
C LEU A 109 -17.56 1.90 -3.89
N VAL A 110 -16.54 1.79 -4.74
CA VAL A 110 -15.16 1.53 -4.30
C VAL A 110 -14.61 2.71 -3.48
N LEU A 111 -14.89 3.95 -3.92
CA LEU A 111 -14.56 5.16 -3.17
C LEU A 111 -15.29 5.21 -1.83
N LEU A 112 -16.59 4.87 -1.79
CA LEU A 112 -17.37 4.82 -0.57
C LEU A 112 -16.81 3.79 0.41
N LEU A 113 -16.45 2.59 -0.07
CA LEU A 113 -15.82 1.57 0.76
C LEU A 113 -14.46 2.03 1.30
N ALA A 114 -13.60 2.58 0.45
CA ALA A 114 -12.31 3.11 0.87
C ALA A 114 -12.47 4.24 1.90
N PHE A 115 -13.46 5.13 1.70
CA PHE A 115 -13.79 6.20 2.64
C PHE A 115 -14.33 5.65 3.96
N VAL A 116 -15.26 4.69 3.95
CA VAL A 116 -15.82 4.07 5.16
C VAL A 116 -14.73 3.37 5.96
N PHE A 117 -13.82 2.65 5.31
CA PHE A 117 -12.71 2.00 6.00
C PHE A 117 -11.69 3.02 6.54
N ALA A 118 -11.30 4.03 5.76
CA ALA A 118 -10.38 5.07 6.22
C ALA A 118 -10.98 5.86 7.41
N PHE A 119 -12.24 6.29 7.28
CA PHE A 119 -12.94 7.00 8.35
C PHE A 119 -13.14 6.12 9.59
N GLY A 120 -13.56 4.87 9.39
CA GLY A 120 -13.71 3.90 10.47
C GLY A 120 -12.40 3.64 11.21
N ALA A 121 -11.28 3.50 10.49
CA ALA A 121 -9.95 3.34 11.08
C ALA A 121 -9.53 4.57 11.89
N VAL A 122 -9.72 5.79 11.34
CA VAL A 122 -9.45 7.04 12.09
C VAL A 122 -10.27 7.09 13.38
N ARG A 123 -11.58 6.83 13.30
CA ARG A 123 -12.46 6.85 14.47
C ARG A 123 -12.12 5.78 15.50
N LEU A 124 -11.71 4.60 15.04
CA LEU A 124 -11.25 3.53 15.91
C LEU A 124 -9.96 3.93 16.64
N TYR A 125 -9.01 4.56 15.94
CA TYR A 125 -7.77 5.06 16.54
C TYR A 125 -8.00 6.20 17.53
N GLU A 126 -8.96 7.10 17.25
CA GLU A 126 -9.40 8.13 18.19
C GLU A 126 -10.08 7.53 19.43
N ALA A 127 -11.00 6.56 19.24
CA ALA A 127 -11.78 5.96 20.33
C ALA A 127 -10.94 5.08 21.26
N LEU A 128 -9.91 4.42 20.72
CA LEU A 128 -8.99 3.58 21.49
C LEU A 128 -7.87 4.38 22.17
N ASP A 129 -7.86 5.70 22.04
CA ASP A 129 -6.82 6.63 22.51
C ASP A 129 -5.41 6.13 22.18
N VAL A 130 -5.26 5.50 21.00
CA VAL A 130 -3.98 4.95 20.54
C VAL A 130 -3.11 6.16 20.24
N THR A 131 -2.30 6.56 21.22
CA THR A 131 -1.27 7.58 21.05
C THR A 131 -0.49 7.15 19.82
N PRO A 132 -0.55 7.91 18.74
CA PRO A 132 0.03 7.42 17.53
C PRO A 132 1.54 7.41 17.71
N PRO A 133 2.21 6.46 17.08
CA PRO A 133 3.66 6.45 17.01
C PRO A 133 4.26 7.83 16.85
N THR A 134 5.35 8.09 17.56
CA THR A 134 6.19 9.25 17.25
C THR A 134 7.25 8.82 16.24
N LEU A 135 6.89 8.78 14.95
CA LEU A 135 7.92 8.83 13.92
C LEU A 135 8.56 10.21 13.98
N ALA A 136 9.90 10.24 14.08
CA ALA A 136 10.63 11.50 14.09
C ALA A 136 10.20 12.34 12.88
N PHE A 137 9.84 13.61 13.14
CA PHE A 137 9.43 14.59 12.12
C PHE A 137 8.04 14.39 11.49
N TRP A 138 7.25 13.41 11.96
CA TRP A 138 5.82 13.33 11.65
C TRP A 138 4.97 13.73 12.83
N SER A 139 3.98 14.59 12.60
CA SER A 139 2.98 14.84 13.62
C SER A 139 2.13 13.59 13.84
N ALA A 140 1.76 13.37 15.09
CA ALA A 140 0.83 12.34 15.54
C ALA A 140 -0.40 12.21 14.61
N ASN A 141 -0.99 13.35 14.23
CA ASN A 141 -2.18 13.40 13.38
C ASN A 141 -1.89 13.02 11.93
N ALA A 142 -0.77 13.49 11.36
CA ALA A 142 -0.38 13.15 9.99
C ALA A 142 -0.14 11.64 9.85
N LEU A 143 0.51 11.03 10.83
CA LEU A 143 0.76 9.59 10.83
C LEU A 143 -0.52 8.77 10.94
N ARG A 144 -1.44 9.11 11.86
CA ARG A 144 -2.75 8.45 11.96
C ARG A 144 -3.51 8.52 10.64
N LEU A 145 -3.54 9.71 10.03
CA LEU A 145 -4.26 9.92 8.79
C LEU A 145 -3.62 9.12 7.65
N SER A 146 -2.30 9.17 7.49
CA SER A 146 -1.58 8.41 6.47
C SER A 146 -1.78 6.90 6.61
N ILE A 147 -1.71 6.34 7.82
CA ILE A 147 -1.97 4.92 8.08
C ILE A 147 -3.42 4.56 7.71
N ALA A 148 -4.39 5.33 8.20
CA ALA A 148 -5.80 5.06 7.95
C ALA A 148 -6.15 5.18 6.46
N THR A 149 -5.55 6.14 5.75
CA THR A 149 -5.70 6.31 4.31
C THR A 149 -5.11 5.12 3.55
N SER A 150 -3.90 4.65 3.89
CA SER A 150 -3.31 3.46 3.28
C SER A 150 -4.15 2.21 3.54
N GLN A 151 -4.61 2.00 4.78
CA GLN A 151 -5.49 0.88 5.14
C GLN A 151 -6.82 0.93 4.41
N GLY A 152 -7.43 2.10 4.31
CA GLY A 152 -8.66 2.30 3.53
C GLY A 152 -8.47 1.99 2.05
N ALA A 153 -7.34 2.40 1.47
CA ALA A 153 -7.01 2.05 0.09
C ALA A 153 -6.80 0.54 -0.09
N MET A 154 -6.03 -0.11 0.78
CA MET A 154 -5.82 -1.57 0.74
C MET A 154 -7.13 -2.35 0.88
N ALA A 155 -8.01 -1.93 1.79
CA ALA A 155 -9.33 -2.52 1.96
C ALA A 155 -10.21 -2.32 0.73
N GLY A 156 -10.19 -1.11 0.13
CA GLY A 156 -10.90 -0.81 -1.11
C GLY A 156 -10.43 -1.67 -2.29
N VAL A 157 -9.11 -1.80 -2.47
CA VAL A 157 -8.52 -2.66 -3.51
C VAL A 157 -8.85 -4.13 -3.24
N SER A 158 -8.79 -4.58 -1.99
CA SER A 158 -9.13 -5.97 -1.62
C SER A 158 -10.60 -6.28 -1.89
N ALA A 159 -11.51 -5.39 -1.50
CA ALA A 159 -12.94 -5.54 -1.79
C ALA A 159 -13.20 -5.58 -3.30
N ALA A 160 -12.52 -4.72 -4.07
CA ALA A 160 -12.58 -4.73 -5.52
C ALA A 160 -12.12 -6.07 -6.11
N CYS A 161 -10.97 -6.55 -5.70
CA CYS A 161 -10.43 -7.83 -6.15
C CYS A 161 -11.33 -9.01 -5.76
N LEU A 162 -11.92 -8.98 -4.56
CA LEU A 162 -12.89 -9.99 -4.11
C LEU A 162 -14.15 -9.98 -4.98
N LEU A 163 -14.71 -8.80 -5.28
CA LEU A 163 -15.86 -8.68 -6.17
C LEU A 163 -15.54 -9.22 -7.57
N ARG A 164 -14.35 -8.94 -8.10
CA ARG A 164 -13.88 -9.50 -9.38
C ARG A 164 -13.71 -11.02 -9.30
N ALA A 165 -13.17 -11.52 -8.19
CA ALA A 165 -12.93 -12.95 -8.00
C ALA A 165 -14.23 -13.77 -7.87
N LEU A 166 -15.26 -13.16 -7.28
CA LEU A 166 -16.60 -13.74 -7.08
C LEU A 166 -17.56 -13.46 -8.25
N ALA A 167 -17.21 -12.55 -9.17
CA ALA A 167 -18.03 -12.28 -10.34
C ALA A 167 -18.21 -13.54 -11.19
N ARG A 168 -19.40 -13.71 -11.79
CA ARG A 168 -19.76 -14.89 -12.58
C ARG A 168 -18.70 -15.21 -13.64
N THR A 169 -18.59 -16.48 -14.00
CA THR A 169 -17.63 -17.15 -14.92
C THR A 169 -17.38 -16.51 -16.28
N LYS A 170 -18.07 -15.42 -16.66
CA LYS A 170 -17.85 -14.69 -17.91
C LYS A 170 -16.78 -13.59 -17.83
N MET A 171 -16.34 -13.17 -16.64
CA MET A 171 -15.28 -12.17 -16.48
C MET A 171 -13.90 -12.83 -16.38
N ARG A 172 -13.02 -12.59 -17.36
CA ARG A 172 -11.62 -13.06 -17.35
C ARG A 172 -10.76 -12.29 -16.33
N GLY A 173 -9.60 -12.83 -15.95
CA GLY A 173 -8.68 -12.16 -15.03
C GLY A 173 -9.00 -12.36 -13.55
N ARG A 174 -9.74 -13.43 -13.23
CA ARG A 174 -9.95 -13.89 -11.86
C ARG A 174 -8.63 -14.19 -11.15
N ASN A 175 -7.71 -14.87 -11.83
CA ASN A 175 -6.42 -15.26 -11.25
C ASN A 175 -5.59 -14.02 -10.87
N GLY A 176 -5.50 -13.02 -11.76
CA GLY A 176 -4.83 -11.76 -11.46
C GLY A 176 -5.47 -11.01 -10.30
N ALA A 177 -6.81 -10.95 -10.25
CA ALA A 177 -7.53 -10.36 -9.11
C ALA A 177 -7.30 -11.12 -7.79
N SER A 178 -7.26 -12.45 -7.82
CA SER A 178 -6.96 -13.26 -6.62
C SER A 178 -5.54 -13.03 -6.12
N VAL A 179 -4.55 -12.99 -7.02
CA VAL A 179 -3.16 -12.73 -6.65
C VAL A 179 -3.00 -11.32 -6.10
N LEU A 180 -3.62 -10.31 -6.73
CA LEU A 180 -3.64 -8.94 -6.22
C LEU A 180 -4.33 -8.86 -4.84
N LEU A 181 -5.45 -9.57 -4.65
CA LEU A 181 -6.12 -9.67 -3.34
C LEU A 181 -5.18 -10.23 -2.27
N PHE A 182 -4.43 -11.29 -2.56
CA PHE A 182 -3.46 -11.85 -1.62
C PHE A 182 -2.36 -10.83 -1.29
N GLY A 183 -1.82 -10.14 -2.30
CA GLY A 183 -0.83 -9.09 -2.09
C GLY A 183 -1.34 -7.96 -1.20
N THR A 184 -2.53 -7.43 -1.49
CA THR A 184 -3.13 -6.35 -0.68
C THR A 184 -3.52 -6.80 0.72
N LEU A 185 -3.96 -8.06 0.90
CA LEU A 185 -4.22 -8.61 2.22
C LEU A 185 -2.95 -8.78 3.05
N VAL A 186 -1.83 -9.17 2.43
CA VAL A 186 -0.53 -9.25 3.12
C VAL A 186 -0.10 -7.87 3.61
N CYS A 187 -0.18 -6.83 2.76
CA CYS A 187 0.12 -5.46 3.18
C CYS A 187 -0.86 -4.96 4.26
N PHE A 188 -2.15 -5.26 4.13
CA PHE A 188 -3.18 -4.84 5.08
C PHE A 188 -2.99 -5.48 6.45
N LEU A 189 -2.82 -6.81 6.50
CA LEU A 189 -2.54 -7.54 7.73
C LEU A 189 -1.22 -7.09 8.35
N GLY A 190 -0.18 -6.89 7.53
CA GLY A 190 1.09 -6.33 7.98
C GLY A 190 0.93 -4.96 8.63
N SER A 191 0.12 -4.09 8.05
CA SER A 191 -0.21 -2.76 8.61
C SER A 191 -1.00 -2.86 9.92
N LEU A 192 -1.98 -3.77 10.02
CA LEU A 192 -2.71 -3.99 11.26
C LEU A 192 -1.82 -4.52 12.39
N ILE A 193 -0.98 -5.51 12.08
CA ILE A 193 -0.01 -6.07 13.02
C ILE A 193 0.97 -4.98 13.47
N TRP A 194 1.50 -4.21 12.52
CA TRP A 194 2.42 -3.11 12.81
C TRP A 194 1.77 -2.06 13.70
N THR A 195 0.57 -1.56 13.38
CA THR A 195 -0.11 -0.56 14.22
C THR A 195 -0.42 -1.11 15.62
N TRP A 196 -0.81 -2.38 15.74
CA TRP A 196 -1.04 -3.03 17.03
C TRP A 196 0.26 -3.14 17.85
N LEU A 197 1.35 -3.59 17.23
CA LEU A 197 2.67 -3.69 17.88
C LEU A 197 3.17 -2.33 18.34
N LEU A 198 3.01 -1.32 17.50
CA LEU A 198 3.44 0.04 17.76
C LEU A 198 2.71 0.65 18.95
N GLY A 199 1.39 0.47 19.03
CA GLY A 199 0.59 0.86 20.20
C GLY A 199 0.98 0.13 21.49
N LYS A 200 1.59 -1.06 21.42
CA LYS A 200 2.07 -1.81 22.59
C LYS A 200 3.51 -1.49 22.98
N CYS A 201 4.37 -1.23 21.99
CA CYS A 201 5.80 -1.04 22.19
C CYS A 201 6.21 0.44 22.37
N GLU A 202 5.37 1.42 21.97
CA GLU A 202 5.62 2.86 22.25
C GLU A 202 4.86 3.38 23.48
N ALA A 203 3.66 2.89 23.76
CA ALA A 203 2.87 3.29 24.94
C ALA A 203 3.57 2.97 26.28
N SER A 204 4.65 2.19 26.23
CA SER A 204 5.40 1.77 27.41
C SER A 204 6.31 2.85 27.98
N GLY A 205 6.62 3.93 27.23
CA GLY A 205 7.25 5.18 27.70
C GLY A 205 8.61 5.09 28.42
N VAL A 206 9.07 3.90 28.79
CA VAL A 206 10.18 3.64 29.72
C VAL A 206 10.74 2.29 29.32
N ASP A 207 11.96 2.27 28.78
CA ASP A 207 12.79 1.12 28.43
C ASP A 207 12.11 -0.05 27.68
N LYS A 208 12.81 -0.58 26.67
CA LYS A 208 12.37 -1.80 25.97
C LYS A 208 12.18 -3.02 26.90
N ASP A 209 12.52 -2.90 28.17
CA ASP A 209 12.38 -3.90 29.25
C ASP A 209 10.97 -3.99 29.86
N SER A 210 10.01 -3.13 29.47
CA SER A 210 8.65 -3.27 29.99
C SER A 210 7.95 -4.51 29.39
N LEU A 211 7.34 -5.32 30.27
CA LEU A 211 6.56 -6.55 30.01
C LEU A 211 5.37 -6.43 29.03
N SER A 212 5.23 -5.29 28.34
CA SER A 212 4.07 -4.93 27.51
C SER A 212 4.30 -5.05 26.01
N CYS A 213 5.56 -5.01 25.54
CA CYS A 213 5.88 -5.25 24.12
C CYS A 213 6.00 -6.77 23.88
N PRO A 214 5.17 -7.37 23.01
CA PRO A 214 5.13 -8.82 22.82
C PRO A 214 6.30 -9.37 22.00
N LEU A 215 7.19 -8.51 21.52
CA LEU A 215 8.33 -8.88 20.68
C LEU A 215 9.65 -8.91 21.46
N PRO A 216 10.57 -9.83 21.14
CA PRO A 216 11.91 -9.82 21.70
C PRO A 216 12.65 -8.50 21.40
N LEU A 217 13.54 -8.08 22.29
CA LEU A 217 14.36 -6.87 22.17
C LEU A 217 15.14 -6.75 20.84
N ALA A 218 15.50 -7.90 20.27
CA ALA A 218 16.24 -8.00 19.01
C ALA A 218 15.37 -7.81 17.75
N PHE A 219 14.04 -7.79 17.88
CA PHE A 219 13.12 -7.81 16.75
C PHE A 219 12.50 -6.43 16.50
N ASP A 220 12.84 -5.81 15.37
CA ASP A 220 12.31 -4.50 14.97
C ASP A 220 10.96 -4.67 14.23
N HIS A 221 9.87 -4.24 14.86
CA HIS A 221 8.53 -4.28 14.28
C HIS A 221 8.41 -3.43 13.01
N ASN A 222 9.21 -2.37 12.85
CA ASN A 222 9.24 -1.56 11.64
C ASN A 222 9.90 -2.32 10.48
N ALA A 223 10.97 -3.08 10.76
CA ALA A 223 11.59 -3.96 9.78
C ALA A 223 10.62 -5.08 9.35
N LEU A 224 9.88 -5.67 10.29
CA LEU A 224 8.84 -6.66 9.98
C LEU A 224 7.75 -6.07 9.07
N TYR A 225 7.32 -4.83 9.32
CA TYR A 225 6.35 -4.17 8.45
C TYR A 225 6.89 -4.00 7.02
N CYS A 226 8.14 -3.56 6.85
CA CYS A 226 8.76 -3.48 5.53
C CYS A 226 8.80 -4.84 4.83
N LEU A 227 9.04 -5.95 5.54
CA LEU A 227 8.99 -7.29 4.95
C LEU A 227 7.59 -7.65 4.45
N PHE A 228 6.53 -7.29 5.19
CA PHE A 228 5.16 -7.47 4.71
C PHE A 228 4.87 -6.63 3.47
N LEU A 229 5.34 -5.38 3.43
CA LEU A 229 5.18 -4.52 2.25
C LEU A 229 5.90 -5.09 1.03
N ILE A 230 7.16 -5.53 1.18
CA ILE A 230 7.94 -6.17 0.11
C ILE A 230 7.20 -7.42 -0.42
N ALA A 231 6.85 -8.35 0.48
CA ALA A 231 6.15 -9.58 0.09
C ALA A 231 4.79 -9.30 -0.57
N GLY A 232 4.03 -8.36 -0.02
CA GLY A 232 2.74 -7.96 -0.57
C GLY A 232 2.86 -7.22 -1.90
N ASN A 233 3.91 -6.43 -2.12
CA ASN A 233 4.16 -5.73 -3.38
C ASN A 233 4.60 -6.67 -4.50
N ILE A 234 5.40 -7.69 -4.22
CA ILE A 234 5.72 -8.76 -5.18
C ILE A 234 4.42 -9.40 -5.69
N LEU A 235 3.55 -9.82 -4.77
CA LEU A 235 2.27 -10.42 -5.13
C LEU A 235 1.34 -9.43 -5.84
N SER A 236 1.31 -8.18 -5.39
CA SER A 236 0.46 -7.14 -6.00
C SER A 236 0.93 -6.83 -7.43
N ALA A 237 2.24 -6.74 -7.68
CA ALA A 237 2.80 -6.51 -9.00
C ALA A 237 2.48 -7.67 -9.95
N GLU A 238 2.64 -8.92 -9.50
CA GLU A 238 2.25 -10.11 -10.25
C GLU A 238 0.74 -10.09 -10.58
N GLY A 239 -0.10 -9.76 -9.60
CA GLY A 239 -1.54 -9.63 -9.79
C GLY A 239 -1.91 -8.56 -10.81
N VAL A 240 -1.26 -7.39 -10.75
CA VAL A 240 -1.43 -6.28 -11.70
C VAL A 240 -1.00 -6.70 -13.10
N LEU A 241 0.16 -7.34 -13.26
CA LEU A 241 0.64 -7.82 -14.57
C LEU A 241 -0.31 -8.85 -15.18
N ARG A 242 -0.81 -9.80 -14.38
CA ARG A 242 -1.83 -10.78 -14.82
C ARG A 242 -3.14 -10.09 -15.22
N LEU A 243 -3.57 -9.08 -14.48
CA LEU A 243 -4.76 -8.30 -14.82
C LEU A 243 -4.56 -7.47 -16.11
N MET A 244 -3.37 -6.93 -16.32
CA MET A 244 -3.01 -6.22 -17.55
C MET A 244 -3.02 -7.15 -18.76
N ALA A 245 -2.46 -8.36 -18.62
CA ALA A 245 -2.38 -9.37 -19.69
C ALA A 245 -3.75 -9.89 -20.15
N VAL A 246 -4.78 -9.78 -19.30
CA VAL A 246 -6.17 -10.12 -19.67
C VAL A 246 -6.75 -9.08 -20.65
N GLY A 247 -6.17 -7.88 -20.72
CA GLY A 247 -6.61 -6.76 -21.56
C GLY A 247 -8.05 -6.32 -21.28
N ASP A 248 -8.67 -5.64 -22.23
CA ASP A 248 -10.12 -5.32 -22.25
C ASP A 248 -11.02 -6.57 -22.48
N GLY A 249 -10.52 -7.78 -22.19
CA GLY A 249 -11.22 -9.04 -22.47
C GLY A 249 -10.92 -9.61 -23.86
N ALA A 250 -9.72 -9.36 -24.41
CA ALA A 250 -9.29 -9.96 -25.66
C ALA A 250 -9.35 -11.49 -25.57
N MET A 251 -10.26 -12.11 -26.33
CA MET A 251 -10.55 -13.55 -26.27
C MET A 251 -9.33 -14.44 -26.57
N ASN A 252 -8.23 -13.88 -27.08
CA ASN A 252 -7.08 -14.60 -27.60
C ASN A 252 -5.80 -14.55 -26.74
N TYR A 253 -5.80 -13.85 -25.59
CA TYR A 253 -4.67 -13.95 -24.66
C TYR A 253 -4.82 -15.19 -23.78
N ALA A 254 -3.78 -16.02 -23.74
CA ALA A 254 -3.69 -17.17 -22.86
C ALA A 254 -3.64 -16.67 -21.42
N GLU A 255 -4.58 -17.09 -20.57
CA GLU A 255 -4.38 -16.96 -19.13
C GLU A 255 -3.09 -17.71 -18.79
N ILE A 256 -2.10 -17.03 -18.20
CA ILE A 256 -0.95 -17.71 -17.61
C ILE A 256 -1.53 -18.60 -16.48
N PRO A 257 -1.39 -19.94 -16.57
CA PRO A 257 -1.92 -20.85 -15.55
C PRO A 257 -1.37 -20.55 -14.16
#